data_AF-A0A6M1ZJS2-F1
#
_entry.id   AF-A0A6M1ZJS2-F1
#
_cell.length_a   1.000
_cell.length_b   1.000
_cell.length_c   1.000
_cell.angle_alpha   90.00
_cell.angle_beta   90.00
_cell.angle_gamma   90.00
#
_symmetry.space_group_name_H-M   'P 1'
#
loop_
_entity.id
_entity.type
_entity.pdbx_description
1 polymer ?
#
loop_
_entity_poly.entity_id
_entity_poly.type
_entity_poly.pdbx_seq_one_letter_code
_entity_poly.pdbx_strand_id
1 'polypeptide(L)' 'MRHLKRRSKLSITGSHKRCMIANMLKSLIANERIETTIVKAKELRRHADKMITIAKKEDS' A
#
# COMPACT_ATOMS: atom_id res chain seq x y z
N MET A 1 -22.73 -7.02 -14.13
CA MET A 1 -21.27 -7.22 -13.91
C MET A 1 -20.63 -5.93 -13.38
N ARG A 2 -19.55 -6.01 -12.58
CA ARG A 2 -18.80 -4.80 -12.15
C ARG A 2 -17.72 -4.46 -13.18
N HIS A 3 -18.02 -3.61 -14.15
CA HIS A 3 -17.06 -3.18 -15.16
C HIS A 3 -16.06 -2.14 -14.61
N LEU A 4 -14.80 -2.23 -15.06
CA LEU A 4 -13.71 -1.27 -14.80
C LEU A 4 -13.39 -0.95 -13.32
N LYS A 5 -13.80 -1.79 -12.37
CA LYS A 5 -13.49 -1.59 -10.95
C LYS A 5 -12.08 -2.08 -10.61
N ARG A 6 -11.10 -1.18 -10.71
CA ARG A 6 -9.70 -1.41 -10.31
C ARG A 6 -9.51 -1.27 -8.78
N ARG A 7 -10.08 -2.21 -8.02
CA ARG A 7 -9.84 -2.36 -6.57
C ARG A 7 -9.25 -3.74 -6.33
N SER A 8 -8.09 -3.84 -5.68
CA SER A 8 -7.63 -5.14 -5.18
C SER A 8 -8.60 -5.65 -4.13
N LYS A 9 -9.20 -6.81 -4.43
CA LYS A 9 -10.05 -7.57 -3.54
C LYS A 9 -9.17 -8.35 -2.57
N LEU A 10 -8.68 -7.66 -1.56
CA LEU A 10 -8.30 -8.33 -0.32
C LEU A 10 -9.63 -8.67 0.37
N SER A 11 -9.82 -9.93 0.80
CA SER A 11 -11.06 -10.41 1.44
C SER A 11 -11.24 -9.84 2.86
N ILE A 12 -11.17 -8.52 3.00
CA ILE A 12 -11.21 -7.76 4.24
C ILE A 12 -12.01 -6.46 4.04
N THR A 13 -12.49 -5.89 5.14
CA THR A 13 -13.19 -4.61 5.14
C THR A 13 -12.27 -3.45 4.76
N GLY A 14 -12.85 -2.34 4.29
CA GLY A 14 -12.08 -1.16 3.88
C GLY A 14 -11.27 -0.55 5.04
N SER A 15 -11.81 -0.55 6.25
CA SER A 15 -11.12 -0.06 7.45
C SER A 15 -9.89 -0.91 7.78
N HIS A 16 -10.04 -2.23 7.81
CA HIS A 16 -8.94 -3.14 8.05
C HIS A 16 -7.87 -3.01 6.96
N LYS A 17 -8.27 -2.93 5.68
CA LYS A 17 -7.32 -2.71 4.58
C LYS A 17 -6.46 -1.46 4.78
N ARG A 18 -7.08 -0.36 5.22
CA ARG A 18 -6.35 0.90 5.49
C ARG A 18 -5.31 0.72 6.58
N CYS A 19 -5.67 0.12 7.71
CA CYS A 19 -4.75 -0.13 8.83
C CYS A 19 -3.62 -1.10 8.41
N MET A 20 -3.95 -2.17 7.70
CA MET A 20 -2.96 -3.16 7.23
C MET A 20 -1.92 -2.52 6.31
N ILE A 21 -2.36 -1.71 5.34
CA ILE A 21 -1.45 -1.03 4.41
C ILE A 21 -0.56 -0.02 5.15
N ALA A 22 -1.12 0.75 6.09
CA ALA A 22 -0.35 1.70 6.89
C ALA A 22 0.74 1.01 7.72
N ASN A 23 0.41 -0.11 8.36
CA ASN A 23 1.37 -0.89 9.14
C ASN A 23 2.47 -1.49 8.25
N MET A 24 2.11 -2.09 7.11
CA MET A 24 3.10 -2.64 6.16
C MET A 24 4.01 -1.55 5.60
N LEU A 25 3.49 -0.36 5.32
CA LEU A 25 4.28 0.77 4.85
C LEU A 25 5.28 1.22 5.92
N LYS A 26 4.85 1.35 7.18
CA LYS A 26 5.73 1.67 8.30
C LYS A 26 6.85 0.64 8.44
N SER A 27 6.51 -0.65 8.39
CA SER A 27 7.50 -1.73 8.44
C SER A 27 8.46 -1.70 7.25
N LEU A 28 7.97 -1.39 6.04
CA LEU A 28 8.81 -1.26 4.85
C LEU A 28 9.82 -0.12 4.98
N ILE A 29 9.41 1.04 5.50
CA ILE A 29 10.32 2.18 5.72
C ILE A 29 11.36 1.84 6.79
N ALA A 30 10.94 1.18 7.88
CA ALA A 30 11.82 0.88 9.00
C ALA A 30 12.85 -0.23 8.70
N ASN A 31 12.50 -1.21 7.86
CA ASN A 31 13.34 -2.39 7.61
C ASN A 31 13.87 -2.46 6.18
N GLU A 32 13.56 -1.47 5.34
CA GLU A 32 13.90 -1.35 3.90
C GLU A 32 13.33 -2.45 2.98
N ARG A 33 13.01 -3.63 3.53
CA ARG A 33 12.44 -4.79 2.85
C ARG A 33 11.51 -5.54 3.79
N ILE A 34 10.38 -6.00 3.25
CA ILE A 34 9.47 -6.91 3.96
C ILE A 34 9.02 -8.04 3.02
N GLU A 35 8.72 -9.20 3.60
CA GLU A 35 8.14 -10.33 2.88
C GLU A 35 6.63 -10.39 3.13
N THR A 36 5.85 -10.48 2.06
CA THR A 36 4.38 -10.52 2.13
C THR A 36 3.81 -11.20 0.90
N THR A 37 2.49 -11.38 0.84
CA THR A 37 1.85 -12.01 -0.31
C THR A 37 1.88 -11.10 -1.54
N ILE A 38 1.96 -11.70 -2.73
CA ILE A 38 2.08 -10.98 -4.01
C ILE A 38 0.98 -9.91 -4.18
N VAL A 39 -0.26 -10.22 -3.78
CA VAL A 39 -1.38 -9.27 -3.87
C VAL A 39 -1.22 -8.10 -2.91
N LYS A 40 -0.75 -8.35 -1.68
CA LYS A 40 -0.46 -7.29 -0.69
C LYS A 40 0.71 -6.42 -1.13
N ALA A 41 1.76 -7.02 -1.67
CA ALA A 41 2.93 -6.30 -2.19
C ALA A 41 2.57 -5.37 -3.36
N LYS A 42 1.79 -5.85 -4.33
CA LYS A 42 1.32 -5.04 -5.47
C LYS A 42 0.47 -3.84 -5.03
N GLU A 43 -0.38 -4.03 -4.02
CA GLU A 43 -1.16 -2.93 -3.44
C GLU A 43 -0.28 -1.96 -2.65
N LEU A 44 0.63 -2.48 -1.82
CA LEU A 44 1.55 -1.67 -1.02
C LEU A 44 2.42 -0.77 -1.90
N ARG A 45 2.94 -1.30 -3.02
CA ARG A 45 3.75 -0.53 -3.98
C ARG A 45 3.09 0.76 -4.42
N ARG A 46 1.80 0.71 -4.80
CA ARG A 46 1.04 1.90 -5.21
C ARG A 46 0.93 2.96 -4.11
N HIS A 47 0.89 2.54 -2.85
CA HIS A 47 0.86 3.45 -1.71
C HIS A 47 2.26 3.99 -1.36
N ALA A 48 3.28 3.14 -1.40
CA ALA A 48 4.67 3.51 -1.17
C ALA A 48 5.16 4.55 -2.18
N ASP A 49 4.92 4.32 -3.48
CA ASP A 49 5.33 5.25 -4.55
C ASP A 49 4.75 6.66 -4.32
N LYS A 50 3.44 6.73 -3.97
CA LYS A 50 2.78 8.01 -3.67
C LYS A 50 3.37 8.71 -2.45
N MET A 51 3.69 7.96 -1.40
CA MET A 51 4.27 8.52 -0.18
C MET A 51 5.66 9.10 -0.46
N ILE A 52 6.48 8.40 -1.26
CA ILE A 52 7.78 8.90 -1.70
C ILE A 52 7.62 10.17 -2.56
N THR A 53 6.65 10.21 -3.48
CA THR A 53 6.39 11.42 -4.28
C THR A 53 6.02 12.62 -3.41
N ILE A 54 5.18 12.42 -2.38
CA ILE A 54 4.77 13.50 -1.47
C ILE A 54 5.99 13.96 -0.65
N ALA A 55 6.73 13.04 -0.03
CA ALA A 55 7.91 13.37 0.76
C ALA A 55 8.94 14.17 -0.05
N LYS A 56 9.26 13.73 -1.27
CA LYS A 56 10.19 14.46 -2.15
C LYS A 56 9.72 15.87 -2.51
N LYS A 57 8.40 16.09 -2.61
CA LYS A 57 7.83 17.40 -2.92
C LYS A 57 7.91 18.36 -1.73
N GLU A 58 7.87 17.86 -0.50
CA GLU A 58 7.99 18.69 0.70
C GLU A 58 9.45 19.11 0.97
N ASP A 59 10.42 18.30 0.53
CA ASP A 59 11.86 18.61 0.61
C ASP A 59 12.36 19.58 -0.48
N SER A 60 11.53 19.93 -1.47
CA SER A 60 11.89 20.79 -2.63
C SER A 60 11.12 22.10 -2.63
#